data_AF-A0A1N6WMJ5-F1
#
_entry.id   AF-A0A1N6WMJ5-F1
#
_cell.length_a   1.000
_cell.length_b   1.000
_cell.length_c   1.000
_cell.angle_alpha   90.00
_cell.angle_beta   90.00
_cell.angle_gamma   90.00
#
_symmetry.space_group_name_H-M   'P 1'
#
loop_
_entity.id
_entity.type
_entity.pdbx_description
1 polymer ?
#
loop_
_entity_poly.entity_id
_entity_poly.type
_entity_poly.pdbx_seq_one_letter_code
_entity_poly.pdbx_strand_id
1 'polypeptide(L)'
;MYERVVTDLGVAPSSFATTQFVVTLEPYESGEESGKRVKRIEEVVGDGDSIRFEPLYELDDGNLVSTGRIDRGNSILVSDLAESTETYADVRAAIAARTSEIENRVGKLSPKFPVTESRMSASKMDGSKTGDESA
;
A
#
# COMPACT_ATOMS: atom_id res chain seq x y z
N MET A 1 17.57 -5.39 3.32
CA MET A 1 17.54 -4.55 2.09
C MET A 1 18.41 -3.31 2.27
N TYR A 2 18.20 -2.51 3.33
CA TYR A 2 19.02 -1.34 3.69
C TYR A 2 20.53 -1.53 3.52
N GLU A 3 21.06 -2.57 4.16
CA GLU A 3 22.49 -2.85 4.19
C GLU A 3 23.08 -3.01 2.78
N ARG A 4 22.45 -3.82 1.91
CA ARG A 4 22.95 -4.05 0.54
C ARG A 4 22.86 -2.84 -0.37
N VAL A 5 21.86 -1.97 -0.22
CA VAL A 5 21.73 -0.83 -1.16
C VAL A 5 22.70 0.30 -0.80
N VAL A 6 22.97 0.49 0.49
CA VAL A 6 23.96 1.48 0.96
C VAL A 6 25.39 0.98 0.73
N THR A 7 25.68 -0.31 0.95
CA THR A 7 27.03 -0.86 0.78
C THR A 7 27.38 -1.22 -0.66
N ASP A 8 26.44 -1.75 -1.45
CA ASP A 8 26.76 -2.31 -2.78
C ASP A 8 26.65 -1.27 -3.91
N LEU A 9 25.88 -0.19 -3.72
CA LEU A 9 25.71 0.88 -4.72
C LEU A 9 26.40 2.20 -4.36
N GLY A 10 27.05 2.28 -3.19
CA GLY A 10 27.78 3.50 -2.75
C GLY A 10 26.88 4.72 -2.54
N VAL A 11 25.59 4.50 -2.27
CA VAL A 11 24.62 5.58 -2.05
C VAL A 11 24.71 6.03 -0.59
N ALA A 12 24.85 7.33 -0.37
CA ALA A 12 24.90 7.88 0.99
C ALA A 12 23.59 7.55 1.73
N PRO A 13 23.64 7.19 3.04
CA PRO A 13 22.44 6.96 3.85
C PRO A 13 21.40 8.08 3.76
N SER A 14 21.88 9.33 3.64
CA SER A 14 21.04 10.52 3.46
C SER A 14 20.22 10.54 2.16
N SER A 15 20.68 9.86 1.11
CA SER A 15 19.91 9.72 -0.14
C SER A 15 18.74 8.74 0.00
N PHE A 16 18.82 7.79 0.95
CA PHE A 16 17.68 6.94 1.29
C PHE A 16 16.62 7.66 2.13
N ALA A 17 17.02 8.66 2.91
CA ALA A 17 16.09 9.46 3.70
C ALA A 17 15.10 10.28 2.83
N THR A 18 15.37 10.46 1.53
CA THR A 18 14.42 11.09 0.58
C THR A 18 13.48 10.08 -0.09
N THR A 19 13.74 8.77 0.07
CA THR A 19 12.85 7.72 -0.47
C THR A 19 11.66 7.58 0.46
N GLN A 20 10.44 7.62 -0.07
CA GLN A 20 9.24 7.47 0.76
C GLN A 20 8.74 6.04 0.86
N PHE A 21 8.93 5.20 -0.17
CA PHE A 21 8.58 3.79 -0.14
C PHE A 21 9.36 2.97 -1.17
N VAL A 22 9.35 1.66 -0.99
CA VAL A 22 9.94 0.67 -1.90
C VAL A 22 8.92 -0.42 -2.24
N VAL A 23 9.05 -0.97 -3.45
CA VAL A 23 8.26 -2.11 -3.90
C VAL A 23 9.23 -3.26 -4.19
N THR A 24 9.09 -4.35 -3.44
CA THR A 24 9.88 -5.56 -3.63
C THR A 24 9.10 -6.51 -4.53
N LEU A 25 9.72 -6.95 -5.64
CA LEU A 25 9.17 -7.96 -6.54
C LEU A 25 9.88 -9.30 -6.34
N GLU A 26 9.16 -10.39 -6.53
CA GLU A 26 9.73 -11.74 -6.61
C GLU A 26 9.27 -12.45 -7.89
N PRO A 27 10.11 -13.34 -8.47
CA PRO A 27 9.63 -14.24 -9.51
C PRO A 27 8.54 -15.16 -8.93
N TYR A 28 7.56 -15.53 -9.75
CA TYR A 28 6.59 -16.55 -9.41
C TYR A 28 6.34 -17.47 -10.58
N GLU A 29 5.97 -18.71 -10.27
CA GLU A 29 5.50 -19.71 -11.22
C GLU A 29 4.17 -20.26 -10.68
N SER A 30 3.17 -20.33 -11.54
CA SER A 30 1.84 -20.84 -11.22
C SER A 30 1.28 -21.58 -12.43
N GLY A 31 1.39 -22.91 -12.42
CA GLY A 31 1.04 -23.73 -13.58
C GLY A 31 1.96 -23.43 -14.77
N GLU A 32 1.37 -23.07 -15.90
CA GLU A 32 2.12 -22.67 -17.11
C GLU A 32 2.52 -21.19 -17.11
N GLU A 33 2.04 -20.40 -16.13
CA GLU A 33 2.36 -18.99 -16.02
C GLU A 33 3.62 -18.77 -15.19
N SER A 34 4.54 -17.97 -15.72
CA SER A 34 5.71 -17.48 -14.98
C SER A 34 5.79 -15.97 -15.14
N GLY A 35 6.26 -15.29 -14.09
CA GLY A 35 6.33 -13.83 -14.11
C GLY A 35 6.97 -13.24 -12.88
N LYS A 36 6.69 -11.95 -12.66
CA LYS A 36 7.05 -11.24 -11.43
C LYS A 36 5.77 -10.82 -10.73
N ARG A 37 5.75 -10.92 -9.41
CA ARG A 37 4.68 -10.41 -8.56
C ARG A 37 5.25 -9.50 -7.47
N VAL A 38 4.41 -8.64 -6.92
CA VAL A 38 4.77 -7.85 -5.75
C VAL A 38 4.84 -8.77 -4.54
N LYS A 39 5.99 -8.77 -3.87
CA LYS A 39 6.21 -9.46 -2.60
C LYS A 39 5.80 -8.59 -1.42
N ARG A 40 6.21 -7.32 -1.44
CA ARG A 40 5.88 -6.33 -0.40
C ARG A 40 5.91 -4.92 -0.95
N ILE A 41 5.14 -4.05 -0.31
CA ILE A 41 5.23 -2.59 -0.43
C ILE A 41 5.52 -2.07 0.97
N GLU A 42 6.65 -1.38 1.13
CA GLU A 42 7.14 -0.93 2.43
C GLU A 42 7.40 0.57 2.37
N GLU A 43 6.87 1.34 3.32
CA GLU A 43 7.27 2.74 3.48
C GLU A 43 8.61 2.82 4.23
N VAL A 44 9.39 3.83 3.87
CA VAL A 44 10.69 4.10 4.51
C VAL A 44 10.43 5.07 5.66
N VAL A 45 10.76 4.66 6.88
CA VAL A 45 10.58 5.48 8.08
C VAL A 45 11.90 5.74 8.78
N GLY A 46 12.00 6.91 9.41
CA GLY A 46 13.18 7.36 10.15
C GLY A 46 13.98 8.42 9.39
N ASP A 47 15.01 8.93 10.05
CA ASP A 47 15.90 9.97 9.53
C ASP A 47 17.36 9.51 9.53
N GLY A 48 18.14 10.03 8.59
CA GLY A 48 19.60 9.93 8.54
C GLY A 48 20.18 8.53 8.77
N ASP A 49 20.52 8.27 10.04
CA ASP A 49 21.27 7.09 10.49
C ASP A 49 20.38 5.90 10.89
N SER A 50 19.06 6.06 10.96
CA SER A 50 18.14 5.02 11.43
C SER A 50 16.92 4.80 10.54
N ILE A 51 17.16 4.25 9.35
CA ILE A 51 16.10 3.91 8.40
C ILE A 51 15.52 2.52 8.69
N ARG A 52 14.19 2.44 8.76
CA ARG A 52 13.43 1.19 8.84
C ARG A 52 12.43 1.10 7.69
N PHE A 53 12.03 -0.12 7.39
CA PHE A 53 11.01 -0.42 6.38
C PHE A 53 9.78 -0.93 7.10
N GLU A 54 8.66 -0.25 6.93
CA GLU A 54 7.38 -0.60 7.55
C GLU A 54 6.42 -1.09 6.46
N PRO A 55 5.96 -2.35 6.51
CA PRO A 55 5.16 -2.92 5.46
C PRO A 55 3.76 -2.29 5.43
N LEU A 56 3.36 -1.80 4.26
CA LEU A 56 2.00 -1.38 3.94
C LEU A 56 1.18 -2.54 3.38
N TYR A 57 1.84 -3.36 2.55
CA TYR A 57 1.28 -4.57 1.97
C TYR A 57 2.31 -5.68 1.96
N GLU A 58 1.88 -6.91 2.19
CA GLU A 58 2.71 -8.11 2.13
C GLU A 58 2.02 -9.21 1.35
N LEU A 59 2.80 -10.05 0.69
CA LEU A 59 2.29 -11.23 0.02
C LEU A 59 1.97 -12.30 1.07
N ASP A 60 0.70 -12.69 1.12
CA ASP A 60 0.17 -13.78 1.93
C ASP A 60 -0.62 -14.74 1.04
N ASP A 61 -0.26 -16.03 1.11
CA ASP A 61 -0.83 -17.10 0.28
C ASP A 61 -1.01 -16.72 -1.20
N GLY A 62 0.04 -16.13 -1.80
CA GLY A 62 0.05 -15.71 -3.20
C GLY A 62 -0.75 -14.44 -3.53
N ASN A 63 -1.37 -13.80 -2.53
CA ASN A 63 -2.14 -12.57 -2.68
C ASN A 63 -1.47 -11.41 -1.94
N LEU A 64 -1.45 -10.22 -2.53
CA LEU A 64 -0.93 -9.04 -1.86
C LEU A 64 -2.01 -8.48 -0.92
N VAL A 65 -1.77 -8.54 0.40
CA VAL A 65 -2.71 -8.14 1.45
C VAL A 65 -2.22 -6.91 2.20
N SER A 66 -3.16 -6.04 2.61
CA SER A 66 -2.86 -4.88 3.46
C SER A 66 -2.45 -5.33 4.85
N THR A 67 -1.42 -4.69 5.43
CA THR A 67 -1.03 -4.91 6.84
C THR A 67 -1.96 -4.20 7.84
N GLY A 68 -2.88 -3.37 7.34
CA GLY A 68 -3.75 -2.50 8.12
C GLY A 68 -3.06 -1.25 8.65
N ARG A 69 -1.78 -1.01 8.32
CA ARG A 69 -1.05 0.19 8.72
C ARG A 69 -1.70 1.48 8.19
N ILE A 70 -2.10 1.46 6.92
CA ILE A 70 -2.81 2.57 6.28
C ILE A 70 -4.18 2.79 6.94
N ASP A 71 -4.92 1.71 7.19
CA ASP A 71 -6.27 1.80 7.73
C ASP A 71 -6.33 2.34 9.15
N ARG A 72 -5.28 2.05 9.94
CA ARG A 72 -5.13 2.56 11.32
C ARG A 72 -4.60 3.99 11.40
N GLY A 73 -4.25 4.62 10.28
CA GLY A 73 -3.69 5.98 10.29
C GLY A 73 -2.19 6.06 10.60
N ASN A 74 -1.46 4.95 10.48
CA ASN A 74 -0.06 4.87 10.92
C ASN A 74 0.96 5.05 9.78
N SER A 75 0.50 5.34 8.56
CA SER A 75 1.41 5.57 7.43
C SER A 75 1.87 7.01 7.37
N ILE A 76 3.19 7.20 7.42
CA ILE A 76 3.81 8.52 7.26
C ILE A 76 3.69 8.93 5.79
N LEU A 77 3.93 8.01 4.85
CA LEU A 77 3.74 8.25 3.42
C LEU A 77 2.36 8.83 3.10
N VAL A 78 1.28 8.24 3.63
CA VAL A 78 -0.09 8.72 3.36
C VAL A 78 -0.34 10.07 4.05
N SER A 79 0.26 10.30 5.22
CA SER A 79 0.18 11.61 5.89
C SER A 79 0.91 12.71 5.09
N ASP A 80 2.06 12.39 4.51
CA ASP A 80 2.89 13.34 3.75
C ASP A 80 2.28 13.73 2.39
N LEU A 81 1.35 12.93 1.88
CA LEU A 81 0.59 13.25 0.67
C LEU A 81 -0.48 14.32 0.92
N ALA A 82 -0.87 14.57 2.16
CA ALA A 82 -1.90 15.56 2.48
C ALA A 82 -1.39 16.98 2.19
N GLU A 83 -2.15 17.75 1.42
CA GLU A 83 -1.91 19.20 1.34
C GLU A 83 -2.22 19.89 2.68
N SER A 84 -1.81 21.15 2.83
CA SER A 84 -1.94 21.91 4.10
C SER A 84 -3.36 22.01 4.68
N THR A 85 -4.39 21.79 3.86
CA THR A 85 -5.80 21.82 4.27
C THR A 85 -6.45 20.43 4.30
N GLU A 86 -5.72 19.40 3.89
CA GLU A 86 -6.23 18.03 3.81
C GLU A 86 -5.85 17.24 5.06
N THR A 87 -6.73 16.32 5.44
CA THR A 87 -6.47 15.36 6.49
C THR A 87 -6.02 14.03 5.88
N TYR A 88 -5.44 13.18 6.71
CA TYR A 88 -5.15 11.79 6.35
C TYR A 88 -6.39 11.05 5.80
N ALA A 89 -7.58 11.36 6.34
CA ALA A 89 -8.83 10.76 5.88
C ALA A 89 -9.20 11.23 4.47
N ASP A 90 -8.94 12.50 4.13
CA ASP A 90 -9.18 13.05 2.79
C ASP A 90 -8.27 12.39 1.76
N VAL A 91 -6.99 12.21 2.08
CA VAL A 91 -6.04 11.47 1.24
C VAL A 91 -6.50 10.03 1.04
N ARG A 92 -6.95 9.34 2.09
CA ARG A 92 -7.49 7.98 1.97
C ARG A 92 -8.73 7.92 1.09
N ALA A 93 -9.62 8.91 1.19
CA ALA A 93 -10.79 8.99 0.31
C ALA A 93 -10.39 9.19 -1.16
N ALA A 94 -9.39 10.05 -1.43
CA ALA A 94 -8.85 10.26 -2.77
C ALA A 94 -8.20 8.99 -3.34
N ILE A 95 -7.42 8.26 -2.53
CA ILE A 95 -6.83 6.97 -2.91
C ILE A 95 -7.93 5.95 -3.24
N ALA A 96 -8.97 5.85 -2.43
CA ALA A 96 -10.08 4.93 -2.67
C ALA A 96 -10.81 5.27 -3.98
N ALA A 97 -11.10 6.55 -4.22
CA ALA A 97 -11.72 7.00 -5.48
C ALA A 97 -10.86 6.64 -6.69
N ARG A 98 -9.54 6.91 -6.63
CA ARG A 98 -8.61 6.57 -7.71
C ARG A 98 -8.48 5.06 -7.93
N THR A 99 -8.55 4.27 -6.86
CA THR A 99 -8.56 2.79 -6.95
C THR A 99 -9.77 2.32 -7.72
N SER A 100 -10.97 2.80 -7.37
CA SER A 100 -12.20 2.46 -8.09
C SER A 100 -12.15 2.88 -9.57
N GLU A 101 -11.54 4.03 -9.90
CA GLU A 101 -11.34 4.44 -11.29
C GLU A 101 -10.42 3.47 -12.08
N ILE A 102 -9.34 3.01 -11.45
CA ILE A 102 -8.42 2.04 -12.05
C ILE A 102 -9.13 0.71 -12.28
N GLU A 103 -9.83 0.18 -11.27
CA GLU A 103 -10.61 -1.06 -11.37
C GLU A 103 -11.64 -0.97 -12.51
N ASN A 104 -12.38 0.12 -12.58
CA ASN A 104 -13.33 0.39 -13.66
C ASN A 104 -12.67 0.41 -15.04
N ARG A 105 -11.45 0.96 -15.14
CA ARG A 105 -10.71 1.01 -16.42
C ARG A 105 -10.16 -0.36 -16.80
N VAL A 106 -9.65 -1.12 -15.85
CA VAL A 106 -9.18 -2.51 -16.06
C VAL A 106 -10.33 -3.38 -16.57
N GLY A 107 -11.50 -3.31 -15.93
CA GLY A 107 -12.69 -4.06 -16.36
C GLY A 107 -13.16 -3.71 -17.78
N LYS A 108 -12.92 -2.47 -18.24
CA LYS A 108 -13.22 -2.05 -19.62
C LYS A 108 -12.18 -2.50 -20.63
N LEU A 109 -10.90 -2.54 -20.24
CA LEU A 109 -9.79 -2.84 -21.14
C LEU A 109 -9.56 -4.35 -21.31
N SER A 110 -10.09 -5.18 -20.41
CA SER A 110 -9.92 -6.64 -20.41
C SER A 110 -8.49 -7.06 -20.72
N PRO A 111 -7.51 -6.64 -19.89
CA PRO A 111 -6.10 -6.92 -20.16
C PRO A 111 -5.86 -8.42 -20.31
N LYS A 112 -4.99 -8.78 -21.25
CA LYS A 112 -4.60 -10.18 -21.52
C LYS A 112 -3.61 -10.75 -20.51
N PHE A 113 -3.45 -10.10 -19.36
CA PHE A 113 -2.61 -10.54 -18.26
C PHE A 113 -3.45 -10.56 -16.99
N PRO A 114 -3.20 -11.51 -16.07
CA PRO A 114 -3.94 -11.61 -14.83
C PRO A 114 -3.71 -10.34 -14.01
N VAL A 115 -4.80 -9.65 -13.66
CA VAL A 115 -4.80 -8.58 -12.67
C VAL A 115 -5.29 -9.20 -11.37
N THR A 116 -4.45 -9.24 -10.35
CA THR A 116 -4.87 -9.65 -9.01
C THR A 116 -5.89 -8.62 -8.52
N GLU A 117 -7.16 -9.03 -8.37
CA GLU A 117 -8.18 -8.19 -7.76
C GLU A 117 -7.82 -7.99 -6.30
N SER A 118 -7.25 -6.82 -5.97
CA SER A 118 -7.00 -6.45 -4.58
C SER A 118 -8.36 -6.18 -3.95
N ARG A 119 -8.91 -7.17 -3.23
CA ARG A 119 -10.08 -6.96 -2.38
C ARG A 119 -9.66 -6.05 -1.23
N MET A 120 -9.67 -4.73 -1.46
CA MET A 120 -9.73 -3.78 -0.36
C MET A 120 -11.04 -4.06 0.36
N SER A 121 -10.94 -4.74 1.50
CA SER A 121 -12.06 -5.00 2.39
C SER A 121 -12.72 -3.67 2.73
N ALA A 122 -13.83 -3.37 2.07
CA ALA A 122 -14.74 -2.31 2.48
C ALA A 122 -15.29 -2.72 3.85
N SER A 123 -14.59 -2.30 4.91
CA SER A 123 -15.13 -2.34 6.26
C SER A 123 -16.33 -1.40 6.27
N LYS A 124 -17.53 -1.99 6.14
CA LYS A 124 -18.79 -1.31 6.40
C LYS A 124 -18.72 -0.78 7.82
N MET A 125 -18.67 0.54 7.96
CA MET A 125 -19.17 1.22 9.15
C MET A 125 -20.66 0.90 9.27
N ASP A 126 -21.01 -0.09 10.09
CA ASP A 126 -22.36 -0.24 10.59
C ASP A 126 -22.57 0.78 11.71
N GLY A 127 -23.09 1.94 11.33
CA GLY A 127 -23.71 2.86 12.27
C GLY A 127 -25.11 2.35 12.62
N SER A 128 -25.20 1.43 13.57
CA SER A 128 -26.49 1.10 14.19
C SER A 128 -26.90 2.23 15.15
N LYS A 129 -27.53 3.26 14.58
CA LYS A 129 -28.53 4.03 15.32
C LYS A 129 -29.79 3.17 15.39
N THR A 130 -30.01 2.50 16.51
CA THR A 130 -31.36 2.23 16.99
C THR A 130 -31.65 3.23 18.08
N GLY A 131 -32.30 4.32 17.67
CA GLY A 131 -33.03 5.19 18.58
C GLY A 131 -34.21 4.41 19.14
N ASP A 132 -34.21 4.29 20.45
CA ASP A 132 -35.33 4.55 21.35
C ASP A 132 -36.72 4.73 20.70
N GLU A 133 -37.59 3.72 20.86
CA GLU A 133 -39.04 3.88 20.79
C GLU A 133 -39.72 2.96 21.83
N SER A 134 -39.87 3.52 23.03
CA SER A 134 -40.99 3.42 23.99
C SER A 134 -41.73 2.07 24.23
N ALA A 135 -41.65 1.57 25.47
CA ALA A 135 -42.80 1.14 26.28
C ALA A 135 -42.43 1.08 27.77
#